data_AF-A0A522RL39-F1
#
_entry.id   AF-A0A522RL39-F1
#
_cell.length_a   1.000
_cell.length_b   1.000
_cell.length_c   1.000
_cell.angle_alpha   90.00
_cell.angle_beta   90.00
_cell.angle_gamma   90.00
#
_symmetry.space_group_name_H-M   'P 1'
#
loop_
_entity.id
_entity.type
_entity.pdbx_description
1 polymer ?
#
loop_
_entity_poly.entity_id
_entity_poly.type
_entity_poly.pdbx_seq_one_letter_code
_entity_poly.pdbx_strand_id
1 'polypeptide(L)' 'MPVIPTRIDNKSESFRANAANLRKLTDDLKAELARTAEGGGEKARAKHTARAAAACRER' A
#
# COMPACT_ATOMS: atom_id res chain seq x y z
N MET A 1 5.09 -26.58 -19.78
CA MET A 1 5.11 -26.33 -18.33
C MET A 1 4.02 -27.17 -17.68
N PRO A 2 4.28 -27.89 -16.57
CA PRO A 2 3.24 -28.63 -15.89
C PRO A 2 2.31 -27.69 -15.13
N VAL A 3 1.01 -27.96 -15.19
CA VAL A 3 -0.02 -27.20 -14.45
C VAL A 3 -0.01 -27.64 -12.99
N ILE A 4 0.02 -26.69 -12.06
CA ILE A 4 -0.13 -26.96 -10.63
C ILE A 4 -1.62 -26.88 -10.27
N PRO A 5 -2.27 -27.99 -9.89
CA PRO A 5 -3.67 -27.95 -9.49
C PRO A 5 -3.82 -27.28 -8.12
N THR A 6 -4.71 -26.29 -8.03
CA THR A 6 -5.05 -25.66 -6.76
C THR A 6 -5.91 -26.58 -5.90
N ARG A 7 -5.58 -26.69 -4.62
CA ARG A 7 -6.41 -27.37 -3.60
C ARG A 7 -7.18 -26.38 -2.73
N ILE A 8 -7.10 -25.10 -3.04
CA ILE A 8 -7.71 -24.03 -2.26
C ILE A 8 -9.17 -23.86 -2.71
N ASP A 9 -10.09 -23.93 -1.75
CA ASP A 9 -11.48 -23.54 -1.95
C ASP A 9 -11.67 -22.05 -1.63
N ASN A 10 -11.92 -21.25 -2.66
CA ASN A 10 -12.12 -19.81 -2.56
C ASN A 10 -13.48 -19.41 -1.95
N LYS A 11 -14.44 -20.35 -1.84
CA LYS A 11 -15.75 -20.14 -1.22
C LYS A 11 -15.81 -20.66 0.22
N SER A 12 -14.75 -21.28 0.71
CA SER A 12 -14.66 -21.70 2.10
C SER A 12 -14.65 -20.49 3.04
N GLU A 13 -15.21 -20.68 4.24
CA GLU A 13 -15.23 -19.64 5.26
C GLU A 13 -13.83 -19.29 5.77
N SER A 14 -12.96 -20.30 5.90
CA SER A 14 -11.55 -20.13 6.27
C SER A 14 -10.80 -19.27 5.24
N PHE A 15 -11.03 -19.48 3.93
CA PHE A 15 -10.44 -18.62 2.91
C PHE A 15 -10.93 -17.18 3.01
N ARG A 16 -12.24 -16.96 3.25
CA ARG A 16 -12.78 -15.61 3.46
C ARG A 16 -12.17 -14.92 4.68
N ALA A 17 -12.04 -15.61 5.80
CA ALA A 17 -11.45 -15.07 7.02
C ALA A 17 -9.97 -14.71 6.81
N ASN A 18 -9.20 -15.59 6.17
CA ASN A 18 -7.79 -15.34 5.84
C ASN A 18 -7.64 -14.16 4.88
N ALA A 19 -8.49 -14.09 3.84
CA ALA A 19 -8.48 -12.98 2.90
C ALA A 19 -8.85 -11.65 3.56
N ALA A 20 -9.79 -11.64 4.51
CA ALA A 20 -10.15 -10.44 5.26
C ALA A 20 -8.99 -9.96 6.15
N ASN A 21 -8.31 -10.87 6.86
CA ASN A 21 -7.14 -10.55 7.66
C ASN A 21 -5.99 -9.99 6.81
N LEU A 22 -5.72 -10.62 5.66
CA LEU A 22 -4.68 -10.15 4.76
C LEU A 22 -5.01 -8.76 4.21
N ARG A 23 -6.26 -8.51 3.81
CA ARG A 23 -6.71 -7.19 3.33
C ARG A 23 -6.48 -6.11 4.38
N LYS A 24 -6.88 -6.36 5.63
CA LYS A 24 -6.66 -5.43 6.74
C LYS A 24 -5.18 -5.06 6.87
N LEU A 25 -4.29 -6.05 6.91
CA LEU A 25 -2.84 -5.80 7.00
C LEU A 25 -2.31 -5.01 5.81
N THR A 26 -2.79 -5.29 4.60
CA THR A 26 -2.37 -4.56 3.41
C THR A 26 -2.89 -3.12 3.39
N ASP A 27 -4.08 -2.87 3.93
CA ASP A 27 -4.65 -1.53 4.01
C ASP A 27 -3.91 -0.70 5.05
N ASP A 28 -3.58 -1.29 6.21
CA ASP A 28 -2.74 -0.66 7.24
C ASP A 28 -1.36 -0.30 6.68
N LEU A 29 -0.72 -1.23 5.94
CA LEU A 29 0.57 -0.99 5.27
C LEU A 29 0.47 0.15 4.25
N LYS A 30 -0.59 0.18 3.43
CA LYS A 30 -0.80 1.27 2.46
C LYS A 30 -0.98 2.62 3.14
N ALA A 31 -1.69 2.66 4.27
CA ALA A 31 -1.85 3.88 5.05
C ALA A 31 -0.50 4.37 5.62
N GLU A 32 0.35 3.47 6.11
CA GLU A 32 1.72 3.80 6.53
C GLU A 32 2.58 4.29 5.37
N LEU A 33 2.52 3.63 4.22
CA LEU A 33 3.24 4.05 3.03
C LEU A 33 2.76 5.42 2.53
N ALA A 34 1.47 5.71 2.60
CA ALA A 34 0.93 7.03 2.27
C ALA A 34 1.46 8.10 3.23
N ARG A 35 1.42 7.85 4.55
CA ARG A 35 1.97 8.77 5.55
C ARG A 35 3.47 9.02 5.34
N THR A 36 4.25 7.96 5.12
CA THR A 36 5.68 8.13 4.82
C THR A 36 5.92 8.77 3.45
N ALA A 37 4.99 8.65 2.50
CA ALA A 37 5.03 9.34 1.22
C ALA A 37 4.90 10.85 1.31
N GLU A 38 4.28 11.36 2.37
CA GLU A 38 4.21 12.80 2.64
C GLU A 38 5.59 13.41 2.98
N GLY A 39 6.59 12.61 3.34
CA GLY A 39 7.95 13.06 3.60
C GLY A 39 8.02 13.98 4.83
N GLY A 40 8.54 15.20 4.68
CA GLY A 40 8.63 16.18 5.77
C GLY A 40 7.31 16.86 6.17
N GLY A 41 6.17 16.32 5.73
CA GLY A 41 4.84 16.89 5.93
C GLY A 41 4.53 18.06 4.98
N GLU A 42 3.26 18.49 4.99
CA GLU A 42 2.73 19.50 4.06
C GLU A 42 3.51 20.83 4.06
N LYS A 43 3.95 21.28 5.24
CA LYS A 43 4.70 22.55 5.38
C LYS A 43 6.08 22.50 4.71
N ALA A 44 6.78 21.37 4.81
CA ALA A 44 8.06 21.19 4.14
C ALA A 44 7.87 21.06 2.62
N ARG A 45 6.85 20.31 2.17
CA ARG A 45 6.49 20.25 0.74
C ARG A 45 6.11 21.61 0.17
N ALA A 46 5.32 22.41 0.89
CA ALA A 46 4.95 23.76 0.50
C ALA A 46 6.19 24.68 0.36
N LYS A 47 7.16 24.56 1.28
CA LYS A 47 8.42 25.30 1.19
C LYS A 47 9.32 24.84 0.04
N HIS A 48 9.32 23.54 -0.28
CA HIS A 48 10.08 22.99 -1.41
C HIS A 48 9.45 23.35 -2.76
N THR A 49 8.13 23.24 -2.88
CA THR A 49 7.37 23.64 -4.07
C THR A 49 7.41 25.15 -4.31
N ALA A 50 7.32 25.97 -3.25
CA ALA A 50 7.51 27.42 -3.36
C ALA A 50 8.92 27.81 -3.84
N ARG A 51 9.91 26.92 -3.71
CA ARG A 51 11.28 27.11 -4.23
C ARG A 51 11.46 26.55 -5.65
N ALA A 52 10.38 26.19 -6.34
CA ALA A 52 10.35 25.59 -7.67
C ALA A 52 11.13 24.25 -7.78
N ALA A 53 11.36 23.57 -6.66
CA ALA A 53 12.00 22.25 -6.63
C ALA A 53 10.94 21.14 -6.51
N ALA A 54 10.94 20.20 -7.46
CA ALA A 54 10.06 19.03 -7.42
C ALA A 54 10.30 18.20 -6.15
N ALA A 55 9.24 17.62 -5.58
CA ALA A 55 9.38 16.69 -4.46
C ALA A 55 10.22 15.47 -4.89
N CYS A 56 10.95 14.87 -3.94
CA CYS A 56 11.88 13.76 -4.21
C CYS A 56 11.25 12.55 -4.94
N ARG A 57 9.93 12.38 -4.85
CA ARG A 57 9.16 11.32 -5.52
C ARG A 57 8.31 11.80 -6.71
N GLU A 58 8.32 13.08 -7.05
CA GLU A 58 7.61 13.65 -8.21
C GLU A 58 8.57 13.88 -9.38
N ARG A 59 9.32 12.84 -9.77
CA ARG A 59 10.16 12.85 -10.98
C ARG A 59 9.69 11.80 -11.97
#